data_AF-A0A7H4PIT0-F1
#
_entry.id   AF-A0A7H4PIT0-F1
#
_cell.length_a   1.000
_cell.length_b   1.000
_cell.length_c   1.000
_cell.angle_alpha   90.00
_cell.angle_beta   90.00
_cell.angle_gamma   90.00
#
_symmetry.space_group_name_H-M   'P 1'
#
loop_
_entity.id
_entity.type
_entity.pdbx_description
1 polymer ?
#
loop_
_entity_poly.entity_id
_entity_poly.type
_entity_poly.pdbx_seq_one_letter_code
_entity_poly.pdbx_strand_id
1 'polypeptide(L)'
;MGGSGGRLDELIDWSWQQLYPGGRLVMTFILQENLNAALDYLRLKGIEQVDCLQLNVSSLTALGSGHYFKPNNPVFVIACQKEENHG
;
A
#
# COMPACT_ATOMS: atom_id res chain seq x y z
N MET A 1 -1.78 -0.65 6.03
CA MET A 1 -0.45 -0.40 6.64
C MET A 1 0.16 0.86 6.03
N GLY A 2 0.72 1.75 6.85
CA GLY A 2 1.45 2.92 6.38
C GLY A 2 2.70 3.14 7.23
N GLY A 3 3.86 3.32 6.58
CA GLY A 3 5.17 3.50 7.22
C GLY A 3 5.69 2.27 7.98
N SER A 4 6.78 1.64 7.50
CA SER A 4 7.33 0.43 8.13
C SER A 4 8.39 0.67 9.20
N GLY A 5 8.98 1.86 9.25
CA GLY A 5 10.10 2.15 10.16
C GLY A 5 11.28 1.18 10.00
N GLY A 6 11.47 0.62 8.79
CA GLY A 6 12.50 -0.38 8.49
C GLY A 6 12.11 -1.84 8.77
N ARG A 7 10.90 -2.11 9.29
CA ARG A 7 10.42 -3.46 9.65
C ARG A 7 9.28 -3.92 8.74
N LEU A 8 9.46 -3.76 7.43
CA LEU A 8 8.39 -3.99 6.45
C LEU A 8 7.89 -5.43 6.47
N ASP A 9 8.82 -6.37 6.34
CA ASP A 9 8.59 -7.82 6.30
C ASP A 9 7.83 -8.31 7.54
N GLU A 10 8.29 -7.92 8.73
CA GLU A 10 7.66 -8.28 10.01
C GLU A 10 6.22 -7.76 10.11
N LEU A 11 5.97 -6.54 9.63
CA LEU A 11 4.64 -5.95 9.63
C LEU A 11 3.71 -6.62 8.61
N ILE A 12 4.23 -7.03 7.45
CA ILE A 12 3.48 -7.82 6.47
C ILE A 12 3.08 -9.15 7.09
N ASP A 13 4.04 -9.90 7.66
CA ASP A 13 3.79 -11.20 8.28
C ASP A 13 2.79 -11.09 9.43
N TRP A 14 2.99 -10.15 10.35
CA TRP A 14 2.09 -9.94 11.48
C TRP A 14 0.67 -9.60 11.00
N SER A 15 0.54 -8.65 10.07
CA SER A 15 -0.77 -8.24 9.55
C SER A 15 -1.47 -9.37 8.81
N TRP A 16 -0.72 -10.16 8.03
CA TRP A 16 -1.25 -11.32 7.31
C TRP A 16 -1.80 -12.40 8.25
N GLN A 17 -1.13 -12.63 9.38
CA GLN A 17 -1.60 -13.58 10.40
C GLN A 17 -2.91 -13.11 11.06
N GLN A 18 -3.10 -11.79 11.23
CA GLN A 18 -4.33 -11.26 11.81
C GLN A 18 -5.54 -11.33 10.87
N LEU A 19 -5.34 -11.53 9.56
CA LEU A 19 -6.44 -11.60 8.60
C LEU A 19 -7.21 -12.91 8.73
N TYR A 20 -8.53 -12.80 8.76
CA TYR A 20 -9.42 -13.92 8.46
C TYR A 20 -9.27 -14.35 6.99
N PRO A 21 -9.63 -15.59 6.64
CA PRO A 21 -9.75 -16.02 5.25
C PRO A 21 -10.61 -15.04 4.45
N GLY A 22 -10.21 -14.72 3.22
CA GLY A 22 -10.83 -13.69 2.39
C GLY A 22 -10.51 -12.25 2.80
N GLY A 23 -9.78 -12.02 3.89
CA GLY A 23 -9.35 -10.69 4.34
C GLY A 23 -8.33 -10.05 3.39
N ARG A 24 -8.34 -8.72 3.31
CA ARG A 24 -7.47 -7.95 2.41
C ARG A 24 -6.41 -7.17 3.18
N LEU A 25 -5.15 -7.36 2.81
CA LEU A 25 -4.05 -6.52 3.27
C LEU A 25 -3.86 -5.37 2.30
N VAL A 26 -3.96 -4.13 2.78
CA VAL A 26 -3.72 -2.92 1.98
C VAL A 26 -2.53 -2.15 2.55
N MET A 27 -1.60 -1.76 1.69
CA MET A 27 -0.38 -1.05 2.06
C MET A 27 -0.19 0.19 1.20
N THR A 28 0.31 1.26 1.81
CA THR A 28 0.55 2.53 1.12
C THR A 28 2.02 2.95 1.21
N PHE A 29 2.62 3.33 0.09
CA PHE A 29 4.02 3.76 0.00
C PHE A 29 4.16 5.09 -0.73
N ILE A 30 5.08 5.93 -0.26
CA ILE A 30 5.54 7.11 -1.01
C ILE A 30 6.84 6.78 -1.76
N LEU A 31 7.75 6.04 -1.12
CA LEU A 31 9.03 5.65 -1.71
C LEU A 31 8.87 4.40 -2.58
N GLN A 32 9.46 4.44 -3.78
CA GLN A 32 9.40 3.34 -4.74
C GLN A 32 10.22 2.13 -4.26
N GLU A 33 11.29 2.34 -3.50
CA GLU A 33 12.10 1.28 -2.91
C GLU A 33 11.29 0.44 -1.92
N ASN A 34 10.44 1.10 -1.11
CA ASN A 34 9.56 0.40 -0.17
C ASN A 34 8.43 -0.35 -0.89
N LEU A 35 7.91 0.21 -1.98
CA LEU A 35 6.97 -0.49 -2.86
C LEU A 35 7.60 -1.77 -3.41
N ASN A 36 8.79 -1.66 -4.01
CA ASN A 36 9.49 -2.80 -4.60
C ASN A 36 9.80 -3.86 -3.53
N ALA A 37 10.32 -3.46 -2.37
CA ALA A 37 10.56 -4.38 -1.26
C ALA A 37 9.29 -5.12 -0.83
N ALA A 38 8.14 -4.42 -0.75
CA ALA A 38 6.88 -5.06 -0.42
C ALA A 38 6.43 -6.06 -1.49
N LEU A 39 6.53 -5.71 -2.78
CA LEU A 39 6.17 -6.58 -3.89
C LEU A 39 7.05 -7.84 -3.95
N ASP A 40 8.37 -7.66 -3.79
CA ASP A 40 9.32 -8.77 -3.75
C ASP A 40 9.04 -9.70 -2.56
N TYR A 41 8.73 -9.12 -1.40
CA TYR A 41 8.39 -9.90 -0.21
C TYR A 41 7.09 -10.67 -0.35
N LEU A 42 6.03 -10.04 -0.89
CA LEU A 42 4.76 -10.73 -1.16
C LEU A 42 4.96 -11.89 -2.15
N ARG A 43 5.74 -11.67 -3.21
CA ARG A 43 6.10 -12.71 -4.18
C ARG A 43 6.86 -13.86 -3.52
N LEU A 44 7.83 -13.56 -2.64
CA LEU A 44 8.58 -14.57 -1.88
C LEU A 44 7.66 -15.43 -1.00
N LYS A 45 6.58 -14.84 -0.47
CA LYS A 45 5.56 -15.54 0.34
C LYS A 45 4.52 -16.30 -0.50
N GLY A 46 4.64 -16.30 -1.84
CA GLY A 46 3.68 -16.95 -2.74
C GLY A 46 2.36 -16.20 -2.90
N ILE A 47 2.30 -14.93 -2.50
CA ILE A 47 1.09 -14.09 -2.65
C ILE A 47 1.17 -13.43 -4.02
N GLU A 48 0.54 -14.04 -5.03
CA GLU A 48 0.67 -13.61 -6.42
C GLU A 48 -0.44 -12.63 -6.88
N GLN A 49 -1.62 -12.70 -6.27
CA GLN A 49 -2.74 -11.79 -6.59
C GLN A 49 -2.59 -10.47 -5.83
N VAL A 50 -1.84 -9.54 -6.45
CA VAL A 50 -1.57 -8.22 -5.91
C VAL A 50 -2.04 -7.15 -6.88
N ASP A 51 -2.97 -6.31 -6.44
CA ASP A 51 -3.32 -5.06 -7.11
C ASP A 51 -2.30 -3.98 -6.74
N CYS A 52 -1.85 -3.17 -7.70
CA CYS A 52 -0.96 -2.04 -7.47
C CYS A 52 -1.46 -0.81 -8.26
N LEU A 53 -1.68 0.29 -7.55
CA LEU A 53 -2.16 1.56 -8.11
C LEU A 53 -1.30 2.72 -7.62
N GLN A 54 -1.09 3.72 -8.47
CA GLN A 54 -0.52 5.00 -8.06
C GLN A 54 -1.64 6.05 -7.98
N LEU A 55 -1.71 6.77 -6.86
CA LEU A 55 -2.67 7.84 -6.64
C LEU A 55 -1.96 9.20 -6.66
N ASN A 56 -2.46 10.10 -7.51
CA ASN A 56 -2.04 11.48 -7.60
C ASN A 56 -3.21 12.38 -7.20
N VAL A 57 -3.17 12.93 -5.99
CA VAL A 57 -4.26 13.74 -5.44
C VAL A 57 -3.77 15.18 -5.24
N SER A 58 -4.55 16.15 -5.67
CA SER A 58 -4.26 17.57 -5.45
C SER A 58 -5.48 18.28 -4.87
N SER A 59 -5.24 19.24 -3.98
CA SER A 59 -6.31 20.00 -3.31
C SER A 59 -6.33 21.44 -3.80
N LEU A 60 -7.52 21.95 -4.13
CA LEU A 60 -7.69 23.36 -4.48
C LEU A 60 -7.29 24.22 -3.27
N THR A 61 -6.34 25.12 -3.47
CA THR A 61 -5.73 25.95 -2.43
C THR A 61 -5.65 27.38 -2.94
N ALA A 62 -5.98 28.35 -2.08
CA ALA A 62 -5.80 29.76 -2.40
C ALA A 62 -4.30 30.12 -2.46
N LEU A 63 -3.91 30.93 -3.44
CA LEU A 63 -2.57 31.48 -3.58
C LEU A 63 -2.65 32.91 -4.08
N GLY A 64 -2.36 33.87 -3.20
CA GLY A 64 -2.57 35.29 -3.49
C GLY A 64 -4.05 35.57 -3.80
N SER A 65 -4.31 36.16 -4.97
CA SER A 65 -5.67 36.44 -5.46
C SER A 65 -6.31 35.29 -6.25
N GLY A 66 -5.59 34.19 -6.47
CA GLY A 66 -6.04 33.06 -7.28
C GLY A 66 -6.18 31.76 -6.50
N HIS A 67 -6.43 30.68 -7.23
CA HIS A 67 -6.44 29.32 -6.70
C HIS A 67 -5.57 28.43 -7.58
N TYR A 68 -4.91 27.46 -6.96
CA TYR A 68 -4.18 26.42 -7.66
C TYR A 68 -4.45 25.07 -7.00
N PHE A 69 -4.25 23.99 -7.74
CA PHE A 69 -4.26 22.66 -7.16
C PHE A 69 -2.89 22.37 -6.56
N LYS A 70 -2.81 22.39 -5.23
CA LYS A 70 -1.59 21.99 -4.51
C LYS A 70 -1.49 20.47 -4.53
N PRO A 71 -0.47 19.88 -5.19
CA PRO A 71 -0.33 18.44 -5.23
C PRO A 71 0.11 17.89 -3.88
N ASN A 72 -0.43 16.72 -3.52
CA ASN A 72 0.17 15.86 -2.50
C ASN A 72 1.23 14.97 -3.14
N ASN A 73 2.12 14.42 -2.32
CA ASN A 73 3.06 13.40 -2.79
C ASN A 73 2.27 12.24 -3.43
N PRO A 74 2.70 11.71 -4.58
CA PRO A 74 2.14 10.47 -5.10
C PRO A 74 2.24 9.36 -4.07
N VAL A 75 1.18 8.55 -3.98
CA VAL A 75 1.13 7.39 -3.08
C VAL A 75 0.81 6.16 -3.90
N PHE A 76 1.65 5.14 -3.77
CA PHE A 76 1.35 3.80 -4.25
C PHE A 76 0.46 3.08 -3.24
N VAL A 77 -0.61 2.46 -3.72
CA VAL A 77 -1.50 1.61 -2.95
C VAL A 77 -1.40 0.21 -3.53
N ILE A 78 -0.94 -0.73 -2.71
CA ILE A 78 -0.99 -2.14 -3.06
C ILE A 78 -1.96 -2.88 -2.18
N ALA A 79 -2.58 -3.90 -2.74
CA ALA A 79 -3.47 -4.75 -1.98
C ALA A 79 -3.44 -6.21 -2.44
N CYS A 80 -3.51 -7.12 -1.48
CA CYS A 80 -3.58 -8.55 -1.71
C CYS A 80 -4.61 -9.18 -0.77
N GLN A 81 -5.15 -10.32 -1.16
CA GLN A 81 -6.20 -11.02 -0.41
C GLN A 81 -5.68 -12.35 0.10
N LYS A 82 -5.98 -12.65 1.37
CA LYS A 82 -5.73 -13.96 1.96
C LYS A 82 -6.74 -14.95 1.42
N GLU A 83 -6.27 -16.14 1.05
CA GLU A 83 -7.10 -17.19 0.47
C GLU A 83 -8.37 -17.42 1.30
N GLU A 84 -9.47 -17.70 0.61
CA GLU A 84 -10.71 -18.13 1.25
C GLU A 84 -10.56 -19.58 1.69
N ASN A 85 -10.92 -19.88 2.95
CA ASN A 85 -11.10 -21.25 3.38
C ASN A 85 -12.36 -21.75 2.69
N HIS A 86 -12.21 -22.44 1.56
CA HIS A 86 -13.27 -23.27 1.02
C HIS A 86 -13.41 -24.46 1.97
N GLY A 87 -14.34 -24.34 2.92
CA GLY A 87 -14.76 -25.43 3.80
C GLY A 87 -15.53 -26.51 3.04
#